data_AF-A0A9X3MTP5-F1
#
_entry.id   AF-A0A9X3MTP5-F1
#
_cell.length_a   1.000
_cell.length_b   1.000
_cell.length_c   1.000
_cell.angle_alpha   90.00
_cell.angle_beta   90.00
_cell.angle_gamma   90.00
#
_symmetry.space_group_name_H-M   'P 1'
#
loop_
_entity.id
_entity.type
_entity.pdbx_description
1 polymer ?
#
loop_
_entity_poly.entity_id
_entity_poly.type
_entity_poly.pdbx_seq_one_letter_code
_entity_poly.pdbx_strand_id
1 'polypeptide(L)'
;MTNLQADRATAEALAEEVAASTSSRRTWRKVTTLLDRFGVHRLTTPVRHRIAEALDVAGLLVEPPFTEVERYGTVRLSLRGRSSPETNLPIAAADEAIRVTFWRAGQPPRELMFSAARAGDGVLWLDVDVSQLSEASALLGLLQPLCENQLNLAMLEDLFEADSLPKVRAYTEDTAVRCVSSFAVRAEEDEANPDNVDESKAGSLVFQPVEFLAGERWLVSCWHRARITRDGADEAGELTPEDHSSLVEEIAERWPASGLSSAGDLGLMVLYELARTYTRSRRVLYAWHDQWELDFFRRRERTETVTLLRMRGLIAHLKEHLEALNQPGMSKNPRLVWFAHATDGVEAERIDDIIDRALANLRALGDTLRASIDLHATLAFAQQSRRAEHFQELVAIVAAVVLIPTLVAGIFGANTRLPGEGTWLGFGLMIAAMVLSGVLAYAAIRGQRGRGHRK
;
A
#
# COMPACT_ATOMS: atom_id res chain seq x y z
N MET A 1 -31.79 -16.16 12.72
CA MET A 1 -30.68 -16.51 13.64
C MET A 1 -30.46 -15.35 14.57
N THR A 2 -30.32 -15.59 15.87
CA THR A 2 -29.88 -14.55 16.80
C THR A 2 -28.44 -14.17 16.47
N ASN A 3 -28.04 -12.92 16.74
CA ASN A 3 -26.67 -12.47 16.48
C ASN A 3 -25.61 -13.41 17.08
N LEU A 4 -25.90 -14.00 18.25
CA LEU A 4 -25.05 -15.00 18.92
C LEU A 4 -24.80 -16.28 18.09
N GLN A 5 -25.81 -16.77 17.35
CA GLN A 5 -25.64 -17.96 16.50
C GLN A 5 -24.75 -17.68 15.30
N ALA A 6 -24.88 -16.49 14.70
CA ALA A 6 -24.04 -16.06 13.59
C ALA A 6 -22.59 -15.85 14.06
N ASP A 7 -22.39 -15.16 15.19
CA ASP A 7 -21.06 -14.93 15.75
C ASP A 7 -20.36 -16.25 16.09
N ARG A 8 -21.09 -17.23 16.66
CA ARG A 8 -20.57 -18.56 16.96
C ARG A 8 -20.14 -19.31 15.70
N ALA A 9 -20.97 -19.30 14.65
CA ALA A 9 -20.63 -19.96 13.39
C ALA A 9 -19.37 -19.35 12.75
N THR A 10 -19.24 -18.02 12.79
CA THR A 10 -18.02 -17.32 12.33
C THR A 10 -16.78 -17.72 13.16
N ALA A 11 -16.92 -17.82 14.48
CA ALA A 11 -15.82 -18.22 15.37
C ALA A 11 -15.41 -19.70 15.18
N GLU A 12 -16.37 -20.60 14.96
CA GLU A 12 -16.12 -22.02 14.65
C GLU A 12 -15.39 -22.14 13.30
N ALA A 13 -15.80 -21.40 12.27
CA ALA A 13 -15.10 -21.36 10.98
C ALA A 13 -13.67 -20.81 11.12
N LEU A 14 -13.46 -19.77 11.94
CA LEU A 14 -12.12 -19.28 12.25
C LEU A 14 -11.28 -20.34 12.98
N ALA A 15 -11.87 -21.11 13.90
CA ALA A 15 -11.17 -22.18 14.60
C ALA A 15 -10.77 -23.31 13.65
N GLU A 16 -11.62 -23.66 12.68
CA GLU A 16 -11.29 -24.60 11.60
C GLU A 16 -10.16 -24.08 10.71
N GLU A 17 -10.18 -22.80 10.34
CA GLU A 17 -9.08 -22.18 9.57
C GLU A 17 -7.75 -22.20 10.34
N VAL A 18 -7.77 -21.86 11.63
CA VAL A 18 -6.60 -21.92 12.52
C VAL A 18 -6.12 -23.36 12.71
N ALA A 19 -7.04 -24.34 12.72
CA ALA A 19 -6.69 -25.76 12.78
C ALA A 19 -6.06 -26.26 11.46
N ALA A 20 -6.52 -25.73 10.33
CA ALA A 20 -6.11 -26.14 8.99
C ALA A 20 -4.80 -25.47 8.53
N SER A 21 -4.43 -24.30 9.07
CA SER A 21 -3.15 -23.65 8.78
C SER A 21 -1.99 -24.51 9.29
N THR A 22 -1.44 -25.32 8.38
CA THR A 22 -0.62 -26.49 8.66
C THR A 22 0.83 -26.16 9.01
N SER A 23 1.25 -24.90 8.84
CA SER A 23 2.64 -24.45 9.01
C SER A 23 2.86 -23.47 10.18
N SER A 24 1.82 -22.82 10.71
CA SER A 24 1.92 -22.07 11.96
C SER A 24 0.69 -22.37 12.82
N ARG A 25 0.89 -22.99 13.99
CA ARG A 25 -0.18 -23.28 14.98
C ARG A 25 -0.83 -22.00 15.56
N ARG A 26 -0.53 -20.84 15.00
CA ARG A 26 -0.89 -19.50 15.42
C ARG A 26 -1.13 -18.66 14.17
N THR A 27 -2.28 -17.99 14.10
CA THR A 27 -2.55 -17.03 13.02
C THR A 27 -2.82 -15.66 13.60
N TRP A 28 -2.02 -14.67 13.21
CA TRP A 28 -2.30 -13.27 13.49
C TRP A 28 -3.46 -12.78 12.62
N ARG A 29 -4.33 -11.97 13.21
CA ARG A 29 -5.48 -11.36 12.54
C ARG A 29 -5.58 -9.89 12.92
N LYS A 30 -5.69 -9.01 11.93
CA LYS A 30 -6.04 -7.59 12.15
C LYS A 30 -7.44 -7.53 12.77
N VAL A 31 -7.63 -6.70 13.79
CA VAL A 31 -8.94 -6.53 14.46
C VAL A 31 -10.01 -6.07 13.49
N THR A 32 -9.66 -5.23 12.50
CA THR A 32 -10.56 -4.80 11.43
C THR A 32 -11.08 -5.96 10.58
N THR A 33 -10.22 -6.92 10.22
CA THR A 33 -10.61 -8.13 9.47
C THR A 33 -11.53 -9.01 10.29
N LEU A 34 -11.28 -9.14 11.60
CA LEU A 34 -12.21 -9.86 12.48
C LEU A 34 -13.56 -9.16 12.56
N LEU A 35 -13.58 -7.83 12.75
CA LEU A 35 -14.82 -7.06 12.77
C LEU A 35 -15.66 -7.26 11.50
N ASP A 36 -15.02 -7.22 10.33
CA ASP A 36 -15.68 -7.47 9.05
C ASP A 36 -16.30 -8.87 8.97
N ARG A 37 -15.54 -9.91 9.35
CA ARG A 37 -16.05 -11.30 9.41
C ARG A 37 -17.23 -11.49 10.38
N PHE A 38 -17.25 -10.74 11.47
CA PHE A 38 -18.37 -10.73 12.43
C PHE A 38 -19.50 -9.76 12.03
N GLY A 39 -19.44 -9.17 10.82
CA GLY A 39 -20.49 -8.30 10.27
C GLY A 39 -20.66 -7.00 11.05
N VAL A 40 -19.59 -6.48 11.66
CA VAL A 40 -19.62 -5.26 12.49
C VAL A 40 -18.60 -4.23 12.03
N HIS A 41 -18.98 -2.95 12.07
CA HIS A 41 -18.11 -1.86 11.59
C HIS A 41 -17.56 -0.97 12.72
N ARG A 42 -17.95 -1.22 13.99
CA ARG A 42 -17.54 -0.43 15.16
C ARG A 42 -17.17 -1.34 16.33
N LEU A 43 -16.00 -1.12 16.92
CA LEU A 43 -15.49 -1.88 18.07
C LEU A 43 -15.97 -1.28 19.40
N THR A 44 -17.26 -1.37 19.69
CA THR A 44 -17.84 -0.94 20.98
C THR A 44 -17.58 -1.98 22.07
N THR A 45 -17.70 -1.59 23.34
CA THR A 45 -17.54 -2.53 24.48
C THR A 45 -18.46 -3.75 24.39
N PRO A 46 -19.77 -3.63 24.07
CA PRO A 46 -20.62 -4.80 23.85
C PRO A 46 -20.15 -5.70 22.70
N VAL A 47 -19.65 -5.13 21.61
CA VAL A 47 -19.12 -5.89 20.46
C VAL A 47 -17.86 -6.67 20.85
N ARG A 48 -16.96 -6.06 21.63
CA ARG A 48 -15.75 -6.73 22.15
C ARG A 48 -16.09 -7.96 22.96
N HIS A 49 -16.99 -7.83 23.94
CA HIS A 49 -17.39 -8.96 24.79
C HIS A 49 -18.05 -10.08 23.99
N ARG A 50 -18.96 -9.71 23.08
CA ARG A 50 -19.68 -10.68 22.23
C ARG A 50 -18.73 -11.49 21.32
N ILE A 51 -17.76 -10.81 20.69
CA ILE A 51 -16.75 -11.49 19.85
C ILE A 51 -15.80 -12.32 20.72
N ALA A 52 -15.33 -11.79 21.85
CA ALA A 52 -14.47 -12.51 22.78
C ALA A 52 -15.14 -13.81 23.28
N GLU A 53 -16.41 -13.75 23.66
CA GLU A 53 -17.21 -14.91 24.09
C GLU A 53 -17.36 -15.92 22.95
N ALA A 54 -17.66 -15.48 21.73
CA ALA A 54 -17.78 -16.38 20.58
C ALA A 54 -16.46 -17.11 20.27
N LEU A 55 -15.33 -16.39 20.29
CA LEU A 55 -13.99 -16.96 20.09
C LEU A 55 -13.64 -17.95 21.21
N ASP A 56 -13.94 -17.60 22.47
CA ASP A 56 -13.70 -18.47 23.62
C ASP A 56 -14.51 -19.77 23.55
N VAL A 57 -15.80 -19.68 23.17
CA VAL A 57 -16.69 -20.83 22.97
C VAL A 57 -16.21 -21.73 21.83
N ALA A 58 -15.62 -21.16 20.77
CA ALA A 58 -15.00 -21.90 19.68
C ALA A 58 -13.64 -22.53 20.07
N GLY A 59 -13.18 -22.33 21.31
CA GLY A 59 -11.91 -22.86 21.79
C GLY A 59 -10.69 -22.08 21.30
N LEU A 60 -10.87 -20.84 20.83
CA LEU A 60 -9.77 -19.96 20.45
C LEU A 60 -9.29 -19.14 21.65
N LEU A 61 -7.99 -19.20 21.92
CA LEU A 61 -7.27 -18.27 22.77
C LEU A 61 -6.89 -17.05 21.94
N VAL A 62 -7.19 -15.87 22.46
CA VAL A 62 -6.94 -14.58 21.80
C VAL A 62 -5.93 -13.79 22.63
N GLU A 63 -4.80 -13.42 22.01
CA GLU A 63 -3.74 -12.67 22.68
C GLU A 63 -3.35 -11.42 21.86
N PRO A 64 -3.41 -10.21 22.43
CA PRO A 64 -3.98 -9.90 23.74
C PRO A 64 -5.52 -10.17 23.79
N PRO A 65 -6.14 -10.22 24.98
CA PRO A 65 -7.57 -10.48 25.10
C PRO A 65 -8.39 -9.53 24.22
N PHE A 66 -9.36 -10.06 23.46
CA PHE A 66 -10.16 -9.24 22.54
C PHE A 66 -10.98 -8.14 23.24
N THR A 67 -11.15 -8.23 24.55
CA THR A 67 -11.74 -7.16 25.37
C THR A 67 -10.86 -5.92 25.44
N GLU A 68 -9.54 -6.05 25.27
CA GLU A 68 -8.54 -5.00 25.49
C GLU A 68 -7.96 -4.42 24.19
N VAL A 69 -8.16 -5.09 23.05
CA VAL A 69 -7.50 -4.74 21.78
C VAL A 69 -7.98 -3.43 21.17
N GLU A 70 -7.11 -2.61 20.60
CA GLU A 70 -7.57 -1.41 19.89
C GLU A 70 -8.07 -1.74 18.48
N ARG A 71 -8.85 -0.83 17.87
CA ARG A 71 -9.46 -1.10 16.54
C ARG A 71 -8.40 -1.36 15.46
N TYR A 72 -7.24 -0.72 15.57
CA TYR A 72 -6.11 -0.87 14.68
C TYR A 72 -5.13 -1.96 15.12
N GLY A 73 -5.41 -2.68 16.20
CA GLY A 73 -4.54 -3.73 16.71
C GLY A 73 -4.58 -5.02 15.88
N THR A 74 -3.64 -5.91 16.18
CA THR A 74 -3.63 -7.32 15.75
C THR A 74 -3.91 -8.20 16.97
N VAL A 75 -4.49 -9.37 16.73
CA VAL A 75 -4.63 -10.43 17.74
C VAL A 75 -4.09 -11.74 17.21
N ARG A 76 -3.45 -12.48 18.10
CA ARG A 76 -3.01 -13.84 17.91
C ARG A 76 -4.14 -14.79 18.26
N LEU A 77 -4.53 -15.65 17.32
CA LEU A 77 -5.49 -16.73 17.56
C LEU A 77 -4.76 -18.07 17.66
N SER A 78 -5.08 -18.86 18.68
CA SER A 78 -4.55 -20.23 18.89
C SER A 78 -5.60 -21.15 19.50
N LEU A 79 -5.48 -22.47 19.36
CA LEU A 79 -6.48 -23.43 19.87
C LEU A 79 -6.18 -23.85 21.33
N ARG A 80 -7.15 -23.71 22.22
CA ARG A 80 -7.08 -24.12 23.64
C ARG A 80 -6.82 -25.63 23.75
N GLY A 81 -5.94 -26.02 24.68
CA GLY A 81 -5.66 -27.43 24.99
C GLY A 81 -4.71 -28.14 24.02
N ARG A 82 -4.32 -27.48 22.93
CA ARG A 82 -3.11 -27.84 22.19
C ARG A 82 -1.99 -26.95 22.72
N SER A 83 -1.44 -27.32 23.88
CA SER A 83 -0.08 -26.87 24.21
C SER A 83 0.78 -27.23 23.02
N SER A 84 1.38 -26.24 22.38
CA SER A 84 2.52 -26.49 21.51
C SER A 84 3.43 -27.43 22.28
N PRO A 85 3.66 -28.68 21.84
CA PRO A 85 4.80 -29.41 22.35
C PRO A 85 5.97 -28.44 22.26
N GLU A 86 6.64 -28.16 23.37
CA GLU A 86 7.95 -27.53 23.39
C GLU A 86 8.87 -28.42 22.57
N THR A 87 8.75 -28.30 21.26
CA THR A 87 9.41 -29.16 20.32
C THR A 87 10.72 -28.44 20.14
N ASN A 88 11.71 -28.84 20.92
CA ASN A 88 13.09 -28.49 20.63
C ASN A 88 13.29 -28.77 19.15
N LEU A 89 13.50 -27.72 18.34
CA LEU A 89 13.80 -27.89 16.93
C LEU A 89 15.08 -28.72 16.86
N PRO A 90 15.06 -29.89 16.19
CA PRO A 90 16.29 -30.63 15.97
C PRO A 90 17.30 -29.73 15.26
N ILE A 91 18.58 -29.79 15.64
CA ILE A 91 19.65 -28.96 15.04
C ILE A 91 19.67 -29.08 13.51
N ALA A 92 19.36 -30.26 12.96
CA ALA A 92 19.27 -30.47 11.51
C ALA A 92 18.18 -29.61 10.84
N ALA A 93 17.03 -29.40 11.50
CA ALA A 93 15.99 -28.50 11.01
C ALA A 93 16.39 -27.02 11.16
N ALA A 94 17.30 -26.71 12.09
CA ALA A 94 17.84 -25.37 12.24
C ALA A 94 18.80 -25.00 11.08
N ASP A 95 19.59 -25.95 10.56
CA ASP A 95 20.45 -25.72 9.39
C ASP A 95 19.65 -25.42 8.11
N GLU A 96 18.40 -25.90 8.02
CA GLU A 96 17.49 -25.57 6.91
C GLU A 96 16.80 -24.21 7.08
N ALA A 97 16.50 -23.82 8.32
CA ALA A 97 15.74 -22.60 8.63
C ALA A 97 16.61 -21.37 8.93
N ILE A 98 17.90 -21.55 9.23
CA ILE A 98 18.80 -20.47 9.65
C ILE A 98 20.08 -20.54 8.83
N ARG A 99 20.26 -19.56 7.96
CA ARG A 99 21.51 -19.37 7.23
C ARG A 99 22.49 -18.62 8.12
N VAL A 100 23.70 -19.17 8.31
CA VAL A 100 24.72 -18.55 9.15
C VAL A 100 25.91 -18.10 8.32
N THR A 101 26.24 -16.82 8.39
CA THR A 101 27.44 -16.25 7.76
C THR A 101 28.32 -15.56 8.79
N PHE A 102 29.63 -15.78 8.70
CA PHE A 102 30.63 -15.19 9.59
C PHE A 102 31.42 -14.11 8.85
N TRP A 103 31.44 -12.91 9.43
CA TRP A 103 31.97 -11.69 8.86
C TRP A 103 33.12 -11.19 9.71
N ARG A 104 34.35 -11.23 9.18
CA ARG A 104 35.54 -10.70 9.86
C ARG A 104 36.05 -9.48 9.09
N ALA A 105 36.43 -8.43 9.81
CA ALA A 105 36.98 -7.22 9.19
C ALA A 105 38.14 -7.55 8.24
N GLY A 106 38.14 -6.97 7.04
CA GLY A 106 39.17 -7.20 6.02
C GLY A 106 39.13 -8.55 5.31
N GLN A 107 38.14 -9.41 5.58
CA GLN A 107 37.99 -10.73 4.95
C GLN A 107 36.61 -10.88 4.31
N PRO A 108 36.47 -11.65 3.22
CA PRO A 108 35.16 -11.97 2.67
C PRO A 108 34.35 -12.81 3.67
N PRO A 109 33.00 -12.74 3.65
CA PRO A 109 32.17 -13.55 4.51
C PRO A 109 32.33 -15.04 4.23
N ARG A 110 32.12 -15.85 5.25
CA ARG A 110 32.15 -17.31 5.16
C ARG A 110 30.85 -17.90 5.67
N GLU A 111 30.20 -18.71 4.85
CA GLU A 111 29.05 -19.50 5.29
C GLU A 111 29.50 -20.60 6.25
N LEU A 112 28.74 -20.78 7.32
CA LEU A 112 28.98 -21.76 8.37
C LEU A 112 27.76 -22.66 8.53
N MET A 113 28.00 -23.91 8.92
CA MET A 113 26.93 -24.74 9.49
C MET A 113 26.50 -24.16 10.84
N PHE A 114 25.22 -24.20 11.18
CA PHE A 114 24.69 -23.67 12.43
C PHE A 114 25.39 -24.30 13.65
N SER A 115 25.60 -25.61 13.60
CA SER A 115 26.31 -26.36 14.64
C SER A 115 27.76 -25.90 14.90
N ALA A 116 28.43 -25.35 13.88
CA ALA A 116 29.80 -24.85 13.93
C ALA A 116 29.88 -23.35 14.26
N ALA A 117 28.75 -22.63 14.25
CA ALA A 117 28.70 -21.21 14.53
C ALA A 117 29.15 -20.91 15.96
N ARG A 118 30.14 -20.04 16.12
CA ARG A 118 30.63 -19.59 17.43
C ARG A 118 30.92 -18.10 17.35
N ALA A 119 30.58 -17.36 18.41
CA ALA A 119 31.00 -15.96 18.55
C ALA A 119 32.54 -15.93 18.59
N GLY A 120 33.15 -15.58 17.46
CA GLY A 120 34.59 -15.53 17.26
C GLY A 120 35.14 -14.13 17.47
N ASP A 121 36.15 -13.76 16.70
CA ASP A 121 36.69 -12.40 16.58
C ASP A 121 35.97 -11.54 15.51
N GLY A 122 34.87 -12.04 14.94
CA GLY A 122 34.05 -11.34 13.94
C GLY A 122 32.58 -11.20 14.36
N VAL A 123 31.72 -11.02 13.36
CA VAL A 123 30.26 -10.89 13.47
C VAL A 123 29.59 -12.15 12.91
N LEU A 124 28.60 -12.69 13.62
CA LEU A 124 27.71 -13.72 13.11
C LEU A 124 26.43 -13.08 12.57
N TRP A 125 26.14 -13.26 11.29
CA TRP A 125 24.84 -12.93 10.72
C TRP A 125 24.02 -14.21 10.57
N LEU A 126 22.91 -14.24 11.30
CA LEU A 126 21.93 -15.31 11.40
C LEU A 126 20.68 -14.88 10.64
N ASP A 127 20.54 -15.34 9.40
CA ASP A 127 19.37 -15.04 8.58
C ASP A 127 18.32 -16.14 8.73
N VAL A 128 17.15 -15.76 9.25
CA VAL A 128 16.10 -16.68 9.71
C VAL A 128 14.95 -16.71 8.72
N ASP A 129 14.67 -17.88 8.17
CA ASP A 129 13.46 -18.14 7.38
C ASP A 129 12.28 -18.50 8.30
N VAL A 130 11.48 -17.49 8.63
CA VAL A 130 10.27 -17.67 9.45
C VAL A 130 9.19 -18.50 8.77
N SER A 131 9.26 -18.78 7.47
CA SER A 131 8.30 -19.66 6.80
C SER A 131 8.49 -21.14 7.20
N GLN A 132 9.70 -21.50 7.63
CA GLN A 132 10.06 -22.85 8.10
C GLN A 132 9.88 -23.01 9.61
N LEU A 133 9.67 -21.91 10.34
CA LEU A 133 9.59 -21.89 11.80
C LEU A 133 8.18 -21.54 12.28
N SER A 134 7.65 -22.38 13.16
CA SER A 134 6.29 -22.19 13.70
C SER A 134 6.25 -21.49 15.06
N GLU A 135 7.36 -21.47 15.80
CA GLU A 135 7.40 -21.02 17.20
C GLU A 135 8.72 -20.32 17.58
N ALA A 136 8.62 -19.07 18.05
CA ALA A 136 9.75 -18.25 18.50
C ALA A 136 10.51 -18.85 19.70
N SER A 137 9.82 -19.58 20.58
CA SER A 137 10.44 -20.21 21.76
C SER A 137 11.44 -21.30 21.40
N ALA A 138 11.14 -22.10 20.37
CA ALA A 138 12.06 -23.13 19.91
C ALA A 138 13.32 -22.51 19.28
N LEU A 139 13.16 -21.38 18.58
CA LEU A 139 14.28 -20.62 18.04
C LEU A 139 15.12 -19.97 19.15
N LEU A 140 14.50 -19.50 20.23
CA LEU A 140 15.21 -18.89 21.36
C LEU A 140 16.28 -19.82 21.91
N GLY A 141 15.92 -21.08 22.20
CA GLY A 141 16.87 -22.06 22.74
C GLY A 141 18.08 -22.30 21.82
N LEU A 142 17.90 -22.15 20.50
CA LEU A 142 18.94 -22.32 19.50
C LEU A 142 19.83 -21.08 19.36
N LEU A 143 19.24 -19.89 19.28
CA LEU A 143 19.97 -18.64 19.04
C LEU A 143 20.63 -18.09 20.30
N GLN A 144 20.06 -18.33 21.48
CA GLN A 144 20.51 -17.72 22.73
C GLN A 144 22.01 -17.96 23.02
N PRO A 145 22.59 -19.18 22.83
CA PRO A 145 24.02 -19.40 23.01
C PRO A 145 24.90 -18.65 21.99
N LEU A 146 24.42 -18.45 20.75
CA LEU A 146 25.14 -17.73 19.70
C LEU A 146 25.09 -16.22 19.91
N CYS A 147 24.00 -15.74 20.52
CA CYS A 147 23.74 -14.35 20.81
C CYS A 147 24.09 -13.97 22.26
N GLU A 148 25.06 -14.66 22.87
CA GLU A 148 25.61 -14.38 24.20
C GLU A 148 24.56 -14.30 25.33
N ASN A 149 23.47 -15.03 25.19
CA ASN A 149 22.30 -15.00 26.08
C ASN A 149 21.60 -13.64 26.22
N GLN A 150 21.80 -12.72 25.27
CA GLN A 150 21.17 -11.40 25.28
C GLN A 150 19.74 -11.42 24.73
N LEU A 151 19.38 -12.48 23.99
CA LEU A 151 18.03 -12.67 23.44
C LEU A 151 17.04 -13.11 24.52
N ASN A 152 15.81 -12.61 24.42
CA ASN A 152 14.66 -13.09 25.18
C ASN A 152 13.49 -13.42 24.23
N LEU A 153 12.45 -14.05 24.78
CA LEU A 153 11.30 -14.49 23.98
C LEU A 153 10.58 -13.32 23.31
N ALA A 154 10.37 -12.21 24.02
CA ALA A 154 9.68 -11.05 23.47
C ALA A 154 10.42 -10.44 22.27
N MET A 155 11.76 -10.45 22.27
CA MET A 155 12.57 -10.02 21.13
C MET A 155 12.31 -10.87 19.89
N LEU A 156 12.27 -12.20 20.05
CA LEU A 156 12.01 -13.11 18.92
C LEU A 156 10.55 -13.13 18.50
N GLU A 157 9.60 -12.90 19.41
CA GLU A 157 8.20 -12.70 19.03
C GLU A 157 8.03 -11.46 18.16
N ASP A 158 8.66 -10.34 18.54
CA ASP A 158 8.70 -9.12 17.71
C ASP A 158 9.37 -9.39 16.35
N LEU A 159 10.50 -10.14 16.31
CA LEU A 159 11.16 -10.52 15.05
C LEU A 159 10.27 -11.37 14.13
N PHE A 160 9.33 -12.16 14.68
CA PHE A 160 8.44 -13.02 13.91
C PHE A 160 7.20 -12.29 13.38
N GLU A 161 6.86 -11.14 13.96
CA GLU A 161 5.73 -10.33 13.53
C GLU A 161 6.20 -9.14 12.69
N ALA A 162 6.02 -9.26 11.38
CA ALA A 162 6.31 -8.17 10.45
C ALA A 162 5.55 -6.90 10.84
N ASP A 163 6.28 -5.84 11.13
CA ASP A 163 5.64 -4.57 11.46
C ASP A 163 4.82 -4.01 10.30
N SER A 164 3.82 -3.19 10.67
CA SER A 164 3.04 -2.45 9.67
C SER A 164 3.79 -1.23 9.14
N LEU A 165 4.69 -0.66 9.94
CA LEU A 165 5.54 0.46 9.58
C LEU A 165 6.94 0.24 10.20
N PRO A 166 8.01 0.68 9.52
CA PRO A 166 9.35 0.68 10.07
C PRO A 166 9.42 1.36 11.45
N LYS A 167 10.18 0.77 12.36
CA LYS A 167 10.38 1.29 13.72
C LYS A 167 11.74 0.87 14.25
N VAL A 168 12.27 1.65 15.20
CA VAL A 168 13.48 1.31 15.93
C VAL A 168 13.13 1.24 17.41
N ARG A 169 13.48 0.11 18.05
CA ARG A 169 13.20 -0.13 19.46
C ARG A 169 14.47 -0.57 20.18
N ALA A 170 14.72 0.01 21.35
CA ALA A 170 15.62 -0.56 22.35
C ALA A 170 14.78 -1.33 23.37
N TYR A 171 15.19 -2.55 23.73
CA TYR A 171 14.39 -3.37 24.66
C TYR A 171 14.58 -2.96 26.12
N THR A 172 15.80 -2.62 26.52
CA THR A 172 16.08 -2.00 27.82
C THR A 172 17.18 -0.96 27.67
N GLU A 173 17.26 -0.02 28.61
CA GLU A 173 18.38 0.94 28.66
C GLU A 173 19.74 0.24 28.88
N ASP A 174 19.71 -0.96 29.47
CA ASP A 174 20.89 -1.76 29.82
C ASP A 174 21.28 -2.77 28.72
N THR A 175 20.33 -3.22 27.89
CA THR A 175 20.62 -4.12 26.77
C THR A 175 21.12 -3.30 25.61
N ALA A 176 22.30 -3.63 25.10
CA ALA A 176 22.81 -3.04 23.88
C ALA A 176 22.12 -3.61 22.61
N VAL A 177 21.05 -4.39 22.77
CA VAL A 177 20.30 -4.98 21.66
C VAL A 177 19.30 -3.97 21.10
N ARG A 178 19.36 -3.75 19.79
CA ARG A 178 18.38 -2.95 19.04
C ARG A 178 17.54 -3.83 18.14
N CYS A 179 16.24 -3.55 18.11
CA CYS A 179 15.33 -4.03 17.08
C CYS A 179 15.11 -2.93 16.05
N VAL A 180 15.25 -3.30 14.78
CA VAL A 180 15.03 -2.41 13.65
C VAL A 180 14.10 -3.10 12.68
N SER A 181 12.96 -2.49 12.41
CA SER A 181 12.09 -2.85 11.30
C SER A 181 12.40 -1.96 10.10
N SER A 182 12.56 -2.57 8.94
CA SER A 182 12.77 -1.89 7.66
C SER A 182 12.09 -2.67 6.53
N PHE A 183 12.33 -2.27 5.29
CA PHE A 183 11.72 -2.89 4.14
C PHE A 183 12.57 -2.68 2.88
N ALA A 184 12.53 -3.66 1.98
CA ALA A 184 12.80 -3.44 0.56
C ALA A 184 11.49 -3.06 -0.15
N VAL A 185 11.57 -2.26 -1.20
CA VAL A 185 10.43 -2.00 -2.09
C VAL A 185 10.83 -2.13 -3.55
N ARG A 186 10.03 -2.82 -4.34
CA ARG A 186 10.13 -2.79 -5.80
C ARG A 186 8.80 -2.39 -6.44
N ALA A 187 8.89 -1.73 -7.58
CA ALA A 187 7.75 -1.47 -8.43
C ALA A 187 7.62 -2.59 -9.48
N GLU A 188 6.42 -3.12 -9.62
CA GLU A 188 6.05 -4.09 -10.66
C GLU A 188 5.06 -3.44 -11.62
N GLU A 189 5.23 -3.68 -12.91
CA GLU A 189 4.25 -3.31 -13.92
C GLU A 189 3.11 -4.34 -13.90
N ASP A 190 1.87 -3.91 -14.17
CA ASP A 190 0.76 -4.83 -14.32
C ASP A 190 0.87 -5.52 -15.70
N GLU A 191 1.02 -6.84 -15.72
CA GLU A 191 1.07 -7.62 -16.96
C GLU A 191 -0.32 -7.83 -17.58
N ALA A 192 -1.38 -7.39 -16.89
CA ALA A 192 -2.72 -7.44 -17.44
C ALA A 192 -2.81 -6.56 -18.69
N ASN A 193 -2.97 -7.22 -19.85
CA ASN A 193 -3.43 -6.65 -21.11
C ASN A 193 -2.64 -5.41 -21.62
N PRO A 194 -1.37 -5.60 -22.04
CA PRO A 194 -0.48 -4.50 -22.45
C PRO A 194 -0.99 -3.66 -23.63
N ASP A 195 -1.94 -4.18 -24.41
CA ASP A 195 -2.50 -3.51 -25.58
C ASP A 195 -3.70 -2.61 -25.24
N ASN A 196 -4.22 -2.66 -24.01
CA ASN A 196 -5.38 -1.84 -23.63
C ASN A 196 -4.95 -0.43 -23.24
N VAL A 197 -5.02 0.47 -24.22
CA VAL A 197 -4.74 1.90 -24.03
C VAL A 197 -5.57 2.55 -22.93
N ASP A 198 -6.76 2.02 -22.62
CA ASP A 198 -7.67 2.58 -21.62
C ASP A 198 -7.43 2.02 -20.20
N GLU A 199 -6.52 1.05 -20.04
CA GLU A 199 -6.10 0.54 -18.72
C GLU A 199 -5.11 1.48 -18.04
N SER A 200 -5.02 1.35 -16.71
CA SER A 200 -4.08 2.11 -15.89
C SER A 200 -2.65 1.75 -16.26
N LYS A 201 -1.79 2.77 -16.43
CA LYS A 201 -0.34 2.61 -16.62
C LYS A 201 0.39 2.43 -15.29
N ALA A 202 -0.26 2.73 -14.16
CA ALA A 202 0.28 2.44 -12.84
C ALA A 202 0.17 0.94 -12.54
N GLY A 203 1.30 0.33 -12.18
CA GLY A 203 1.38 -1.02 -11.64
C GLY A 203 1.23 -1.07 -10.12
N SER A 204 2.01 -1.92 -9.46
CA SER A 204 1.99 -2.12 -8.01
C SER A 204 3.35 -1.84 -7.36
N LEU A 205 3.32 -1.57 -6.06
CA LEU A 205 4.52 -1.62 -5.21
C LEU A 205 4.48 -2.89 -4.38
N VAL A 206 5.59 -3.62 -4.35
CA VAL A 206 5.81 -4.81 -3.52
C VAL A 206 6.75 -4.42 -2.39
N PHE A 207 6.25 -4.50 -1.16
CA PHE A 207 6.98 -4.20 0.07
C PHE A 207 7.41 -5.51 0.71
N GLN A 208 8.70 -5.67 0.94
CA GLN A 208 9.30 -6.83 1.58
C GLN A 208 9.77 -6.40 2.98
N PRO A 209 8.98 -6.63 4.05
CA PRO A 209 9.39 -6.26 5.40
C PRO A 209 10.60 -7.09 5.83
N VAL A 210 11.51 -6.44 6.56
CA VAL A 210 12.70 -7.06 7.12
C VAL A 210 12.88 -6.59 8.55
N GLU A 211 12.91 -7.55 9.48
CA GLU A 211 13.11 -7.30 10.90
C GLU A 211 14.55 -7.68 11.29
N PHE A 212 15.17 -6.87 12.15
CA PHE A 212 16.53 -7.08 12.62
C PHE A 212 16.59 -7.06 14.13
N LEU A 213 17.41 -7.93 14.70
CA LEU A 213 17.94 -7.81 16.06
C LEU A 213 19.46 -7.78 15.98
N ALA A 214 20.08 -6.74 16.54
CA ALA A 214 21.53 -6.60 16.54
C ALA A 214 22.07 -6.44 17.96
N GLY A 215 23.03 -7.29 18.33
CA GLY A 215 23.92 -7.08 19.47
C GLY A 215 25.24 -6.47 19.03
N GLU A 216 26.32 -6.69 19.79
CA GLU A 216 27.67 -6.22 19.43
C GLU A 216 28.29 -7.04 18.30
N ARG A 217 28.14 -8.37 18.36
CA ARG A 217 28.85 -9.34 17.51
C ARG A 217 27.95 -10.29 16.74
N TRP A 218 26.65 -10.05 16.77
CA TRP A 218 25.68 -10.86 16.07
C TRP A 218 24.56 -9.99 15.53
N LEU A 219 24.06 -10.36 14.37
CA LEU A 219 22.92 -9.77 13.69
C LEU A 219 21.96 -10.92 13.36
N VAL A 220 20.72 -10.83 13.80
CA VAL A 220 19.64 -11.71 13.35
C VAL A 220 18.78 -10.91 12.38
N SER A 221 18.54 -11.43 11.18
CA SER A 221 17.56 -10.88 10.24
C SER A 221 16.42 -11.85 10.01
N CYS A 222 15.24 -11.31 9.72
CA CYS A 222 14.08 -12.07 9.30
C CYS A 222 13.40 -11.37 8.13
N TRP A 223 13.28 -12.08 7.02
CA TRP A 223 12.59 -11.60 5.82
C TRP A 223 11.19 -12.17 5.78
N HIS A 224 10.18 -11.30 5.84
CA HIS A 224 8.79 -11.73 5.92
C HIS A 224 8.19 -11.98 4.53
N ARG A 225 6.90 -12.27 4.45
CA ARG A 225 6.22 -12.30 3.15
C ARG A 225 6.11 -10.90 2.58
N ALA A 226 6.38 -10.75 1.29
CA ALA A 226 6.20 -9.47 0.63
C ALA A 226 4.71 -9.15 0.48
N ARG A 227 4.33 -7.88 0.66
CA ARG A 227 2.97 -7.36 0.54
C ARG A 227 2.83 -6.54 -0.72
N ILE A 228 1.79 -6.80 -1.50
CA ILE A 228 1.52 -6.07 -2.74
C ILE A 228 0.52 -4.96 -2.46
N THR A 229 0.86 -3.72 -2.83
CA THR A 229 -0.02 -2.55 -2.74
C THR A 229 -0.31 -2.03 -4.14
N ARG A 230 -1.60 -1.96 -4.53
CA ARG A 230 -2.04 -1.46 -5.86
C ARG A 230 -2.58 -0.04 -5.83
N ASP A 231 -3.42 0.27 -4.84
CA ASP A 231 -4.13 1.56 -4.76
C ASP A 231 -3.73 2.39 -3.51
N GLY A 232 -2.67 1.98 -2.80
CA GLY A 232 -2.15 2.67 -1.61
C GLY A 232 -2.85 2.37 -0.28
N ALA A 233 -4.03 1.74 -0.31
CA ALA A 233 -4.79 1.37 0.89
C ALA A 233 -5.05 -0.13 1.02
N ASP A 234 -5.19 -0.83 -0.10
CA ASP A 234 -5.54 -2.25 -0.11
C ASP A 234 -4.30 -3.12 -0.39
N GLU A 235 -4.01 -4.01 0.56
CA GLU A 235 -3.07 -5.13 0.39
C GLU A 235 -3.72 -6.11 -0.60
N ALA A 236 -3.20 -6.17 -1.83
CA ALA A 236 -3.75 -6.98 -2.92
C ALA A 236 -3.34 -8.47 -2.82
N GLY A 237 -2.37 -8.79 -1.97
CA GLY A 237 -1.90 -10.15 -1.75
C GLY A 237 -0.56 -10.20 -1.00
N GLU A 238 -0.17 -11.42 -0.66
CA GLU A 238 1.14 -11.77 -0.09
C GLU A 238 1.93 -12.63 -1.08
N LEU A 239 3.22 -12.36 -1.21
CA LEU A 239 4.17 -13.17 -1.97
C LEU A 239 5.16 -13.86 -1.01
N THR A 240 5.79 -14.93 -1.50
CA THR A 240 6.93 -15.52 -0.80
C THR A 240 8.05 -14.50 -0.64
N PRO A 241 8.85 -14.58 0.44
CA PRO A 241 10.01 -13.71 0.60
C PRO A 241 10.91 -13.78 -0.65
N GLU A 242 11.42 -12.63 -1.07
CA GLU A 242 12.38 -12.57 -2.18
C GLU A 242 13.74 -13.12 -1.76
N ASP A 243 14.42 -13.79 -2.70
CA ASP A 243 15.81 -14.18 -2.52
C ASP A 243 16.69 -12.92 -2.45
N HIS A 244 17.32 -12.73 -1.30
CA HIS A 244 18.19 -11.59 -1.01
C HIS A 244 19.68 -11.97 -1.13
N SER A 245 20.01 -13.10 -1.75
CA SER A 245 21.41 -13.52 -1.97
C SER A 245 22.24 -12.48 -2.73
N SER A 246 21.64 -11.78 -3.71
CA SER A 246 22.29 -10.69 -4.44
C SER A 246 22.70 -9.52 -3.52
N LEU A 247 21.86 -9.18 -2.53
CA LEU A 247 22.18 -8.16 -1.53
C LEU A 247 23.35 -8.63 -0.65
N VAL A 248 23.36 -9.90 -0.24
CA VAL A 248 24.47 -10.48 0.55
C VAL A 248 25.78 -10.41 -0.24
N GLU A 249 25.75 -10.71 -1.55
CA GLU A 249 26.90 -10.60 -2.45
C GLU A 249 27.43 -9.16 -2.54
N GLU A 250 26.55 -8.17 -2.72
CA GLU A 250 26.94 -6.75 -2.78
C GLU A 250 27.59 -6.27 -1.46
N ILE A 251 27.10 -6.75 -0.32
CA ILE A 251 27.70 -6.48 1.00
C ILE A 251 29.06 -7.21 1.13
N ALA A 252 29.12 -8.47 0.69
CA ALA A 252 30.33 -9.30 0.72
C ALA A 252 31.50 -8.67 -0.06
N GLU A 253 31.21 -8.04 -1.20
CA GLU A 253 32.20 -7.34 -2.01
C GLU A 253 32.75 -6.09 -1.32
N ARG A 254 31.90 -5.34 -0.60
CA ARG A 254 32.27 -4.08 0.06
C ARG A 254 32.93 -4.26 1.42
N TRP A 255 32.54 -5.30 2.17
CA TRP A 255 32.95 -5.52 3.55
C TRP A 255 34.48 -5.55 3.80
N PRO A 256 35.30 -6.23 2.97
CA PRO A 256 36.75 -6.27 3.21
C PRO A 256 37.43 -4.89 3.13
N ALA A 257 36.89 -3.97 2.34
CA ALA A 257 37.47 -2.65 2.10
C ALA A 257 36.89 -1.55 3.02
N SER A 258 35.82 -1.84 3.76
CA SER A 258 35.10 -0.82 4.53
C SER A 258 35.79 -0.47 5.86
N GLY A 259 36.60 -1.38 6.41
CA GLY A 259 37.18 -1.22 7.76
C GLY A 259 36.17 -1.42 8.90
N LEU A 260 34.94 -1.79 8.56
CA LEU A 260 33.85 -2.05 9.51
C LEU A 260 34.07 -3.39 10.24
N SER A 261 33.54 -3.50 11.46
CA SER A 261 33.84 -4.66 12.31
C SER A 261 32.75 -5.10 13.29
N SER A 262 31.67 -4.32 13.45
CA SER A 262 30.59 -4.66 14.38
C SER A 262 29.33 -5.16 13.67
N ALA A 263 28.41 -5.77 14.43
CA ALA A 263 27.10 -6.16 13.91
C ALA A 263 26.24 -4.95 13.53
N GLY A 264 26.40 -3.83 14.23
CA GLY A 264 25.75 -2.57 13.88
C GLY A 264 26.20 -2.05 12.52
N ASP A 265 27.51 -2.16 12.22
CA ASP A 265 28.04 -1.78 10.90
C ASP A 265 27.47 -2.67 9.79
N LEU A 266 27.42 -3.98 10.02
CA LEU A 266 26.84 -4.92 9.07
C LEU A 266 25.35 -4.64 8.85
N GLY A 267 24.60 -4.35 9.92
CA GLY A 267 23.21 -3.92 9.83
C GLY A 267 23.04 -2.64 9.01
N LEU A 268 23.91 -1.64 9.17
CA LEU A 268 23.90 -0.43 8.35
C LEU A 268 24.16 -0.75 6.87
N MET A 269 25.08 -1.68 6.55
CA MET A 269 25.27 -2.10 5.16
C MET A 269 24.03 -2.77 4.57
N VAL A 270 23.32 -3.60 5.34
CA VAL A 270 22.03 -4.16 4.90
C VAL A 270 21.00 -3.06 4.67
N LEU A 271 20.83 -2.12 5.62
CA LEU A 271 19.92 -0.99 5.46
C LEU A 271 20.27 -0.12 4.26
N TYR A 272 21.54 0.08 3.96
CA TYR A 272 21.99 0.81 2.78
C TYR A 272 21.51 0.15 1.49
N GLU A 273 21.66 -1.18 1.38
CA GLU A 273 21.20 -1.91 0.20
C GLU A 273 19.67 -1.92 0.09
N LEU A 274 18.95 -2.03 1.21
CA LEU A 274 17.50 -1.83 1.25
C LEU A 274 17.12 -0.42 0.78
N ALA A 275 17.84 0.62 1.22
CA ALA A 275 17.55 2.01 0.86
C ALA A 275 17.75 2.31 -0.64
N ARG A 276 18.65 1.58 -1.32
CA ARG A 276 18.81 1.68 -2.78
C ARG A 276 17.55 1.26 -3.54
N THR A 277 16.75 0.35 -2.98
CA THR A 277 15.49 -0.09 -3.59
C THR A 277 14.48 1.06 -3.69
N TYR A 278 14.52 2.03 -2.76
CA TYR A 278 13.61 3.18 -2.72
C TYR A 278 13.80 4.08 -3.95
N THR A 279 15.06 4.33 -4.31
CA THR A 279 15.40 5.14 -5.49
C THR A 279 14.99 4.45 -6.78
N ARG A 280 15.14 3.12 -6.86
CA ARG A 280 14.72 2.33 -8.02
C ARG A 280 13.20 2.37 -8.20
N SER A 281 12.45 2.08 -7.15
CA SER A 281 10.98 2.13 -7.16
C SER A 281 10.44 3.50 -7.55
N ARG A 282 11.06 4.57 -7.03
CA ARG A 282 10.71 5.94 -7.44
C ARG A 282 10.91 6.20 -8.94
N ARG A 283 11.98 5.69 -9.55
CA ARG A 283 12.22 5.87 -11.00
C ARG A 283 11.11 5.22 -11.82
N VAL A 284 10.62 4.06 -11.39
CA VAL A 284 9.50 3.38 -12.05
C VAL A 284 8.19 4.17 -11.86
N LEU A 285 7.91 4.65 -10.64
CA LEU A 285 6.79 5.57 -10.41
C LEU A 285 6.86 6.79 -11.35
N TYR A 286 8.02 7.41 -11.48
CA TYR A 286 8.21 8.53 -12.41
C TYR A 286 7.93 8.13 -13.88
N ALA A 287 8.41 6.95 -14.31
CA ALA A 287 8.16 6.43 -15.64
C ALA A 287 6.66 6.21 -15.93
N TRP A 288 5.88 5.73 -14.95
CA TRP A 288 4.43 5.62 -15.09
C TRP A 288 3.74 6.98 -15.27
N HIS A 289 4.22 8.02 -14.57
CA HIS A 289 3.73 9.39 -14.76
C HIS A 289 4.08 9.93 -16.16
N ASP A 290 5.33 9.76 -16.59
CA ASP A 290 5.77 10.19 -17.93
C ASP A 290 4.95 9.49 -19.04
N GLN A 291 4.68 8.20 -18.91
CA GLN A 291 3.84 7.44 -19.85
C GLN A 291 2.41 7.98 -19.90
N TRP A 292 1.83 8.24 -18.73
CA TRP A 292 0.51 8.87 -18.64
C TRP A 292 0.49 10.26 -19.29
N GLU A 293 1.52 11.07 -19.08
CA GLU A 293 1.61 12.43 -19.63
C GLU A 293 1.74 12.40 -21.16
N LEU A 294 2.55 11.50 -21.71
CA LEU A 294 2.66 11.28 -23.16
C LEU A 294 1.32 10.89 -23.77
N ASP A 295 0.59 10.00 -23.09
CA ASP A 295 -0.73 9.56 -23.51
C ASP A 295 -1.76 10.69 -23.42
N PHE A 296 -1.70 11.50 -22.36
CA PHE A 296 -2.48 12.71 -22.18
C PHE A 296 -2.27 13.71 -23.32
N PHE A 297 -1.04 13.94 -23.76
CA PHE A 297 -0.80 14.84 -24.88
C PHE A 297 -1.33 14.29 -26.22
N ARG A 298 -1.33 12.97 -26.41
CA ARG A 298 -1.83 12.31 -27.63
C ARG A 298 -3.35 12.27 -27.68
N ARG A 299 -4.00 11.83 -26.60
CA ARG A 299 -5.43 11.52 -26.55
C ARG A 299 -6.27 12.55 -25.81
N ARG A 300 -5.63 13.41 -25.01
CA ARG A 300 -6.25 14.46 -24.18
C ARG A 300 -7.40 13.93 -23.35
N GLU A 301 -8.63 14.12 -23.83
CA GLU A 301 -9.89 13.84 -23.14
C GLU A 301 -10.15 12.36 -22.91
N ARG A 302 -9.55 11.49 -23.74
CA ARG A 302 -9.74 10.03 -23.64
C ARG A 302 -8.74 9.35 -22.71
N THR A 303 -7.86 10.13 -22.10
CA THR A 303 -6.85 9.62 -21.18
C THR A 303 -7.52 9.30 -19.86
N GLU A 304 -7.31 8.09 -19.37
CA GLU A 304 -7.86 7.67 -18.09
C GLU A 304 -7.21 8.42 -16.90
N THR A 305 -7.94 8.54 -15.80
CA THR A 305 -7.48 9.22 -14.56
C THR A 305 -7.09 8.26 -13.45
N VAL A 306 -7.34 6.97 -13.64
CA VAL A 306 -7.08 5.90 -12.66
C VAL A 306 -5.60 5.83 -12.34
N THR A 307 -4.72 5.94 -13.34
CA THR A 307 -3.25 5.96 -13.17
C THR A 307 -2.83 7.04 -12.15
N LEU A 308 -3.29 8.28 -12.32
CA LEU A 308 -2.93 9.38 -11.41
C LEU A 308 -3.41 9.14 -9.98
N LEU A 309 -4.62 8.60 -9.82
CA LEU A 309 -5.19 8.28 -8.51
C LEU A 309 -4.43 7.14 -7.82
N ARG A 310 -4.11 6.06 -8.57
CA ARG A 310 -3.31 4.93 -8.07
C ARG A 310 -1.92 5.37 -7.64
N MET A 311 -1.21 6.08 -8.52
CA MET A 311 0.12 6.59 -8.22
C MET A 311 0.14 7.47 -6.97
N ARG A 312 -0.87 8.32 -6.79
CA ARG A 312 -1.00 9.12 -5.57
C ARG A 312 -1.10 8.25 -4.32
N GLY A 313 -1.89 7.18 -4.36
CA GLY A 313 -1.98 6.20 -3.28
C GLY A 313 -0.63 5.52 -3.00
N LEU A 314 0.05 5.03 -4.05
CA LEU A 314 1.36 4.37 -3.95
C LEU A 314 2.45 5.30 -3.38
N ILE A 315 2.49 6.56 -3.83
CA ILE A 315 3.44 7.56 -3.31
C ILE A 315 3.14 7.89 -1.85
N ALA A 316 1.87 8.03 -1.47
CA ALA A 316 1.50 8.29 -0.08
C ALA A 316 1.95 7.13 0.81
N HIS A 317 1.72 5.89 0.39
CA HIS A 317 2.08 4.70 1.14
C HIS A 317 3.60 4.51 1.29
N LEU A 318 4.37 4.69 0.19
CA LEU A 318 5.83 4.64 0.26
C LEU A 318 6.40 5.78 1.11
N LYS A 319 5.83 6.98 1.01
CA LYS A 319 6.21 8.13 1.82
C LYS A 319 5.98 7.85 3.32
N GLU A 320 4.84 7.28 3.68
CA GLU A 320 4.52 6.92 5.07
C GLU A 320 5.56 5.95 5.66
N HIS A 321 5.94 4.92 4.91
CA HIS A 321 6.97 3.97 5.36
C HIS A 321 8.35 4.63 5.51
N LEU A 322 8.74 5.49 4.56
CA LEU A 322 10.01 6.21 4.64
C LEU A 322 10.03 7.26 5.75
N GLU A 323 8.90 7.91 6.05
CA GLU A 323 8.79 8.85 7.17
C GLU A 323 8.87 8.14 8.52
N ALA A 324 8.37 6.90 8.62
CA ALA A 324 8.52 6.08 9.83
C ALA A 324 9.97 5.59 10.04
N LEU A 325 10.69 5.30 8.95
CA LEU A 325 12.10 4.90 9.00
C LEU A 325 13.04 6.09 9.26
N ASN A 326 12.68 7.29 8.79
CA ASN A 326 13.45 8.52 8.99
C ASN A 326 13.48 8.90 10.48
N GLN A 327 14.68 9.00 11.04
CA GLN A 327 14.92 9.37 12.45
C GLN A 327 15.60 10.75 12.50
N PRO A 328 14.84 11.86 12.61
CA PRO A 328 15.39 13.19 12.52
C PRO A 328 16.51 13.44 13.54
N GLY A 329 17.65 13.94 13.06
CA GLY A 329 18.76 14.33 13.92
C GLY A 329 19.74 13.20 14.27
N MET A 330 19.75 12.11 13.50
CA MET A 330 20.70 11.01 13.67
C MET A 330 22.16 11.47 13.69
N SER A 331 22.54 12.37 12.78
CA SER A 331 23.89 12.97 12.74
C SER A 331 24.30 13.71 14.02
N LYS A 332 23.32 14.14 14.83
CA LYS A 332 23.57 14.88 16.08
C LYS A 332 23.55 14.01 17.33
N ASN A 333 22.90 12.84 17.27
CA ASN A 333 22.73 11.97 18.42
C ASN A 333 22.98 10.50 18.03
N PRO A 334 24.16 9.96 18.35
CA PRO A 334 24.51 8.56 18.10
C PRO A 334 23.52 7.55 18.70
N ARG A 335 22.74 7.93 19.71
CA ARG A 335 21.71 7.05 20.30
C ARG A 335 20.49 6.83 19.40
N LEU A 336 20.34 7.67 18.37
CA LEU A 336 19.29 7.56 17.36
C LEU A 336 19.67 6.68 16.17
N VAL A 337 20.94 6.22 16.10
CA VAL A 337 21.37 5.28 15.06
C VAL A 337 20.54 3.99 15.15
N TRP A 338 20.12 3.46 14.01
CA TRP A 338 19.28 2.26 13.91
C TRP A 338 19.84 1.09 14.73
N PHE A 339 21.16 0.87 14.63
CA PHE A 339 21.84 -0.20 15.34
C PHE A 339 22.78 0.33 16.44
N ALA A 340 22.89 -0.45 17.51
CA ALA A 340 23.93 -0.22 18.51
C ALA A 340 25.31 -0.62 17.95
N HIS A 341 26.37 -0.10 18.58
CA HIS A 341 27.77 -0.44 18.26
C HIS A 341 28.23 -0.18 16.82
N ALA A 342 27.49 0.59 16.02
CA ALA A 342 28.01 1.09 14.75
C ALA A 342 29.28 1.91 15.01
N THR A 343 30.38 1.49 14.39
CA THR A 343 31.71 2.10 14.58
C THR A 343 31.89 3.31 13.67
N ASP A 344 31.20 3.35 12.54
CA ASP A 344 31.25 4.43 11.57
C ASP A 344 29.91 5.17 11.45
N GLY A 345 29.90 6.44 11.88
CA GLY A 345 28.74 7.32 11.70
C GLY A 345 28.51 7.73 10.24
N VAL A 346 29.52 7.64 9.36
CA VAL A 346 29.43 8.09 7.97
C VAL A 346 28.47 7.23 7.15
N GLU A 347 28.45 5.91 7.36
CA GLU A 347 27.47 5.05 6.67
C GLU A 347 26.04 5.32 7.15
N ALA A 348 25.83 5.60 8.45
CA ALA A 348 24.52 5.99 8.96
C ALA A 348 24.05 7.32 8.34
N GLU A 349 24.92 8.34 8.26
CA GLU A 349 24.63 9.60 7.58
C GLU A 349 24.31 9.40 6.10
N ARG A 350 25.01 8.48 5.41
CA ARG A 350 24.74 8.18 4.00
C ARG A 350 23.36 7.56 3.80
N ILE A 351 22.91 6.70 4.72
CA ILE A 351 21.56 6.09 4.65
C ILE A 351 20.50 7.16 4.89
N ASP A 352 20.70 8.02 5.89
CA ASP A 352 19.83 9.17 6.19
C ASP A 352 19.68 10.08 4.96
N ASP A 353 20.80 10.44 4.31
CA ASP A 353 20.83 11.21 3.07
C ASP A 353 20.03 10.56 1.92
N ILE A 354 20.08 9.23 1.81
CA ILE A 354 19.32 8.48 0.79
C ILE A 354 17.83 8.53 1.09
N ILE A 355 17.43 8.33 2.35
CA ILE A 355 16.03 8.37 2.80
C ILE A 355 15.47 9.78 2.60
N ASP A 356 16.18 10.82 3.03
CA ASP A 356 15.78 12.21 2.87
C ASP A 356 15.64 12.60 1.40
N ARG A 357 16.59 12.18 0.56
CA ARG A 357 16.50 12.39 -0.89
C ARG A 357 15.32 11.64 -1.50
N ALA A 358 15.04 10.41 -1.06
CA ALA A 358 13.88 9.65 -1.52
C ALA A 358 12.57 10.36 -1.14
N LEU A 359 12.45 10.83 0.10
CA LEU A 359 11.31 11.60 0.59
C LEU A 359 11.11 12.91 -0.18
N ALA A 360 12.17 13.69 -0.38
CA ALA A 360 12.12 14.94 -1.14
C ALA A 360 11.64 14.69 -2.59
N ASN A 361 12.17 13.66 -3.24
CA ASN A 361 11.78 13.33 -4.60
C ASN A 361 10.34 12.78 -4.69
N LEU A 362 9.86 12.04 -3.68
CA LEU A 362 8.45 11.59 -3.63
C LEU A 362 7.49 12.76 -3.42
N ARG A 363 7.87 13.77 -2.61
CA ARG A 363 7.10 15.01 -2.47
C ARG A 363 7.02 15.76 -3.80
N ALA A 364 8.15 15.92 -4.48
CA ALA A 364 8.19 16.55 -5.79
C ALA A 364 7.31 15.82 -6.82
N LEU A 365 7.38 14.49 -6.87
CA LEU A 365 6.50 13.68 -7.74
C LEU A 365 5.02 13.81 -7.37
N GLY A 366 4.71 13.87 -6.07
CA GLY A 366 3.35 14.12 -5.58
C GLY A 366 2.79 15.48 -6.03
N ASP A 367 3.63 16.53 -6.01
CA ASP A 367 3.26 17.87 -6.50
C ASP A 367 3.04 17.88 -8.02
N THR A 368 3.91 17.19 -8.78
CA THR A 368 3.74 17.01 -10.23
C THR A 368 2.44 16.29 -10.56
N LEU A 369 2.14 15.18 -9.87
CA LEU A 369 0.89 14.44 -10.07
C LEU A 369 -0.33 15.29 -9.77
N ARG A 370 -0.29 16.08 -8.69
CA ARG A 370 -1.38 17.00 -8.35
C ARG A 370 -1.62 18.01 -9.47
N ALA A 371 -0.56 18.59 -10.02
CA ALA A 371 -0.66 19.51 -11.15
C ALA A 371 -1.26 18.81 -12.40
N SER A 372 -0.89 17.56 -12.67
CA SER A 372 -1.48 16.76 -13.75
C SER A 372 -2.98 16.47 -13.54
N ILE A 373 -3.39 16.15 -12.31
CA ILE A 373 -4.81 15.97 -11.95
C ILE A 373 -5.59 17.26 -12.17
N ASP A 374 -5.07 18.39 -11.69
CA ASP A 374 -5.72 19.70 -11.81
C ASP A 374 -5.85 20.14 -13.28
N LEU A 375 -4.82 19.87 -14.10
CA LEU A 375 -4.83 20.12 -15.54
C LEU A 375 -5.92 19.29 -16.24
N HIS A 376 -5.98 17.99 -15.95
CA HIS A 376 -7.01 17.11 -16.52
C HIS A 376 -8.42 17.57 -16.13
N ALA A 377 -8.65 17.86 -14.85
CA ALA A 377 -9.93 18.34 -14.36
C ALA A 377 -10.35 19.66 -15.01
N THR A 378 -9.41 20.59 -15.21
CA THR A 378 -9.68 21.88 -15.87
C THR A 378 -10.12 21.68 -17.32
N LEU A 379 -9.45 20.79 -18.07
CA LEU A 379 -9.83 20.49 -19.45
C LEU A 379 -11.18 19.80 -19.55
N ALA A 380 -11.43 18.82 -18.68
CA ALA A 380 -12.71 18.11 -18.61
C ALA A 380 -13.87 19.07 -18.32
N PHE A 381 -13.68 19.99 -17.37
CA PHE A 381 -14.67 21.02 -17.04
C PHE A 381 -14.91 22.00 -18.20
N ALA A 382 -13.84 22.50 -18.83
CA ALA A 382 -13.94 23.41 -19.98
C ALA A 382 -14.72 22.77 -21.14
N GLN A 383 -14.56 21.46 -21.37
CA GLN A 383 -15.31 20.72 -22.37
C GLN A 383 -16.76 20.49 -21.97
N GLN A 384 -17.01 20.15 -20.71
CA GLN A 384 -18.38 20.00 -20.22
C GLN A 384 -19.15 21.32 -20.35
N SER A 385 -18.52 22.46 -20.07
CA SER A 385 -19.11 23.78 -20.31
C SER A 385 -19.45 23.98 -21.79
N ARG A 386 -18.51 23.71 -22.71
CA ARG A 386 -18.77 23.83 -24.15
C ARG A 386 -19.89 22.92 -24.63
N ARG A 387 -19.98 21.68 -24.12
CA ARG A 387 -21.07 20.75 -24.45
C ARG A 387 -22.40 21.22 -23.89
N ALA A 388 -22.42 21.75 -22.66
CA ALA A 388 -23.60 22.31 -22.04
C ALA A 388 -24.10 23.56 -22.78
N GLU A 389 -23.20 24.47 -23.15
CA GLU A 389 -23.49 25.64 -23.98
C GLU A 389 -24.09 25.22 -25.33
N HIS A 390 -23.46 24.25 -26.00
CA HIS A 390 -23.98 23.73 -27.26
C HIS A 390 -25.35 23.06 -27.11
N PHE A 391 -25.56 22.31 -26.02
CA PHE A 391 -26.85 21.68 -25.74
C PHE A 391 -27.94 22.70 -25.44
N GLN A 392 -27.66 23.69 -24.57
CA GLN A 392 -28.58 24.80 -24.28
C GLN A 392 -28.92 25.57 -25.55
N GLU A 393 -27.93 25.78 -26.40
CA GLU A 393 -28.10 26.42 -27.69
C GLU A 393 -29.03 25.60 -28.62
N LEU A 394 -28.85 24.27 -28.69
CA LEU A 394 -29.74 23.38 -29.45
C LEU A 394 -31.16 23.38 -28.88
N VAL A 395 -31.31 23.30 -27.55
CA VAL A 395 -32.61 23.35 -26.87
C VAL A 395 -33.30 24.69 -27.15
N ALA A 396 -32.58 25.80 -27.11
CA ALA A 396 -33.12 27.12 -27.43
C ALA A 396 -33.62 27.21 -28.89
N ILE A 397 -32.87 26.64 -29.85
CA ILE A 397 -33.32 26.56 -31.25
C ILE A 397 -34.61 25.73 -31.36
N VAL A 398 -34.62 24.52 -30.78
CA VAL A 398 -35.76 23.61 -30.87
C VAL A 398 -36.99 24.24 -30.21
N ALA A 399 -36.84 24.82 -29.03
CA ALA A 399 -37.92 25.51 -28.33
C ALA A 399 -38.47 26.67 -29.16
N ALA A 400 -37.62 27.51 -29.77
CA ALA A 400 -38.08 28.61 -30.61
C ALA A 400 -38.84 28.13 -31.86
N VAL A 401 -38.34 27.07 -32.51
CA VAL A 401 -38.96 26.51 -33.73
C VAL A 401 -40.30 25.83 -33.43
N VAL A 402 -40.51 25.27 -32.23
CA VAL A 402 -41.76 24.58 -31.85
C VAL A 402 -42.77 25.53 -31.21
N LEU A 403 -42.34 26.45 -30.34
CA LEU A 403 -43.22 27.32 -29.56
C LEU A 403 -44.00 28.30 -30.46
N ILE A 404 -43.35 28.86 -31.48
CA ILE A 404 -43.96 29.86 -32.36
C ILE A 404 -45.12 29.25 -33.19
N PRO A 405 -44.95 28.11 -33.89
CA PRO A 405 -46.07 27.42 -34.54
C PRO A 405 -47.18 27.02 -33.57
N THR A 406 -46.81 26.55 -32.37
CA THR A 406 -47.80 26.15 -31.35
C THR A 406 -48.65 27.34 -30.90
N LEU A 407 -48.04 28.52 -30.75
CA LEU A 407 -48.76 29.76 -30.44
C LEU A 407 -49.73 30.13 -31.56
N VAL A 408 -49.33 30.02 -32.83
CA VAL A 408 -50.22 30.25 -33.97
C VAL A 408 -51.41 29.29 -33.93
N ALA A 409 -51.17 28.00 -33.72
CA ALA A 409 -52.25 27.02 -33.58
C ALA A 409 -53.19 27.36 -32.40
N GLY A 410 -52.64 27.79 -31.26
CA GLY A 410 -53.41 28.21 -30.10
C GLY A 410 -54.30 29.44 -30.37
N ILE A 411 -53.80 30.42 -31.12
CA ILE A 411 -54.59 31.59 -31.55
C ILE A 411 -55.74 31.17 -32.47
N PHE A 412 -55.46 30.29 -33.44
CA PHE A 412 -56.49 29.77 -34.35
C PHE A 412 -57.51 28.85 -33.65
N GLY A 413 -57.12 28.19 -32.56
CA GLY A 413 -58.01 27.36 -31.74
C GLY A 413 -58.80 28.13 -30.68
N ALA A 414 -58.42 29.37 -30.37
CA ALA A 414 -59.19 30.23 -29.49
C ALA A 414 -60.43 30.71 -30.27
N ASN A 415 -61.63 30.26 -29.86
CA ASN A 415 -62.97 30.52 -30.44
C ASN A 415 -63.29 32.02 -30.66
N THR A 416 -62.55 32.65 -31.55
CA THR A 416 -62.64 34.03 -31.95
C THR A 416 -62.90 33.99 -33.45
N ARG A 417 -63.79 34.88 -33.93
CA ARG A 417 -64.19 34.92 -35.35
C ARG A 417 -62.99 35.32 -36.21
N LEU A 418 -62.21 34.33 -36.63
CA LEU A 418 -61.05 34.49 -37.50
C LEU A 418 -61.47 34.38 -38.97
N PRO A 419 -60.81 35.11 -39.88
CA PRO A 419 -61.09 35.00 -41.31
C PRO A 419 -60.82 33.55 -41.80
N GLY A 420 -61.85 32.89 -42.32
CA GLY A 420 -61.77 31.50 -42.82
C GLY A 420 -62.21 30.41 -41.83
N GLU A 421 -62.79 30.77 -40.69
CA GLU A 421 -63.35 29.83 -39.70
C GLU A 421 -64.32 28.82 -40.34
N GLY A 422 -64.17 27.53 -40.02
CA GLY A 422 -65.01 26.45 -40.56
C GLY A 422 -64.73 26.06 -42.02
N THR A 423 -63.72 26.64 -42.68
CA THR A 423 -63.37 26.35 -44.08
C THR A 423 -62.00 25.67 -44.19
N TRP A 424 -61.82 24.81 -45.21
CA TRP A 424 -60.51 24.23 -45.54
C TRP A 424 -59.43 25.28 -45.84
N LEU A 425 -59.84 26.45 -46.32
CA LEU A 425 -58.95 27.57 -46.61
C LEU A 425 -58.34 28.17 -45.33
N GLY A 426 -59.12 28.30 -44.25
CA GLY A 426 -58.63 28.73 -42.94
C GLY A 426 -57.59 27.77 -42.35
N PHE A 427 -57.81 26.46 -42.50
CA PHE A 427 -56.84 25.43 -42.08
C PHE A 427 -55.53 25.52 -42.87
N GLY A 428 -55.60 25.70 -44.20
CA GLY A 428 -54.42 25.88 -45.04
C GLY A 428 -53.62 27.14 -44.66
N LEU A 429 -54.30 28.24 -44.36
CA LEU A 429 -53.68 29.49 -43.94
C LEU A 429 -52.97 29.36 -42.58
N MET A 430 -53.58 28.63 -41.63
CA MET A 430 -52.97 28.32 -40.33
C MET A 430 -51.67 27.52 -40.50
N ILE A 431 -51.69 26.43 -41.28
CA ILE A 431 -50.48 25.63 -41.53
C ILE A 431 -49.39 26.47 -42.20
N ALA A 432 -49.76 27.26 -43.21
CA ALA A 432 -48.80 28.14 -43.89
C ALA A 432 -48.17 29.14 -42.91
N ALA A 433 -48.97 29.76 -42.03
CA ALA A 433 -48.47 30.67 -41.00
C ALA A 433 -47.55 29.97 -39.98
N MET A 434 -47.88 28.74 -39.57
CA MET A 434 -47.04 27.90 -38.70
C MET A 434 -45.68 27.60 -39.35
N VAL A 435 -45.67 27.15 -40.60
CA VAL A 435 -44.42 26.82 -41.31
C VAL A 435 -43.59 28.09 -41.53
N LEU A 436 -44.21 29.18 -42.00
CA LEU A 436 -43.50 30.42 -42.30
C LEU A 436 -42.89 31.03 -41.04
N SER A 437 -43.61 31.01 -39.93
CA SER A 437 -43.14 31.54 -38.65
C SER A 437 -42.01 30.69 -38.05
N GLY A 438 -42.07 29.36 -38.17
CA GLY A 438 -40.96 28.46 -37.80
C GLY A 438 -39.70 28.70 -38.64
N VAL A 439 -39.85 28.87 -39.96
CA VAL A 439 -38.73 29.18 -40.88
C VAL A 439 -38.12 30.55 -40.58
N LEU A 440 -38.96 31.58 -40.34
CA LEU A 440 -38.50 32.93 -39.99
C LEU A 440 -37.74 32.94 -38.65
N ALA A 441 -38.24 32.23 -37.64
CA ALA A 441 -37.57 32.10 -36.35
C ALA A 441 -36.20 31.43 -36.49
N TYR A 442 -36.14 30.33 -37.23
CA TYR A 442 -34.89 29.63 -37.51
C TYR A 442 -33.89 30.53 -38.28
N ALA A 443 -34.36 31.22 -39.32
CA ALA A 443 -33.53 32.14 -40.11
C ALA A 443 -33.02 33.32 -39.28
N ALA A 444 -33.85 33.87 -38.38
CA ALA A 444 -33.46 34.97 -37.48
C ALA A 444 -32.36 34.54 -36.51
N ILE A 445 -32.49 33.37 -35.88
CA ILE A 445 -31.47 32.80 -34.98
C ILE A 445 -30.16 32.54 -35.73
N ARG A 446 -30.25 31.94 -36.92
CA ARG A 446 -29.07 31.67 -37.77
C ARG A 446 -28.40 32.97 -38.23
N GLY A 447 -29.18 34.00 -38.54
CA GLY A 447 -28.68 35.31 -38.96
C GLY A 447 -27.99 36.09 -37.85
N GLN A 448 -28.45 35.99 -36.60
CA GLN A 448 -27.77 36.59 -35.45
C GLN A 448 -26.41 35.94 -35.18
N ARG A 449 -26.31 34.61 -35.31
CA ARG A 449 -25.03 33.88 -35.16
C ARG A 449 -23.94 34.35 -36.12
N GLY A 450 -24.28 34.56 -37.39
CA GLY A 450 -23.31 34.99 -38.40
C GLY A 450 -22.72 36.39 -38.15
N ARG A 451 -23.41 37.23 -37.37
CA ARG A 451 -22.93 38.59 -37.00
C ARG A 451 -22.09 38.60 -35.72
N GLY A 452 -22.31 37.66 -34.79
CA GLY A 452 -21.57 37.58 -33.54
C GLY A 452 -20.11 37.17 -33.68
N HIS A 453 -19.75 36.40 -34.71
CA HIS A 453 -18.36 35.96 -34.96
C HIS A 453 -17.50 36.98 -35.75
N ARG A 454 -18.05 38.13 -36.14
CA ARG A 454 -17.33 39.16 -36.92
C ARG A 454 -16.91 40.39 -36.12
N LYS A 455 -17.21 40.41 -34.82
CA LYS A 455 -16.67 41.37 -33.86
C LYS A 455 -15.70 40.63 -32.96
#